data_AF-A0A7S0F8T6-F1
#
_entry.id   AF-A0A7S0F8T6-F1
#
_cell.length_a   1.000
_cell.length_b   1.000
_cell.length_c   1.000
_cell.angle_alpha   90.00
_cell.angle_beta   90.00
_cell.angle_gamma   90.00
#
_symmetry.space_group_name_H-M   'P 1'
#
loop_
_entity.id
_entity.type
_entity.pdbx_description
1 polymer ?
#
loop_
_entity_poly.entity_id
_entity_poly.type
_entity_poly.pdbx_seq_one_letter_code
_entity_poly.pdbx_strand_id
1 'polypeptide(L)'
;AAGAAAAPPLPSAGLPAPPAPPRVGEAAPPLSKTGPLQPPVPPRVGEVAPRHECAYVFVLYGSGKSCEQYFLGAATVAWSLAKHSCTRRRVLMHTPDVPRGILDLASASELFSEIVATEYIEASEIFFSNPQSHRRFGKIFTKYRVLELERYEKVLLLDTDLHVRASLDCLFDYKPPAAMARGPNKPPEGTRLPGRTPVNAGVMLLRPDAALLERILEDITGPHPRRLSFYNSPDADYLTEHALCGQWTSIPLEYNYQLEFEHLDPQGGTVRFSQAREAHFSDEGAAMPWDAVRVLHFSGAKPWGHLLEDASALQRLRAVGDSQEPLREKLVKGIREYAQEVAHLQVLCSQLRLGEGVLWRESRWDRVQLPLEPDLTRAQLHAALPPGGRWFAGQRPLTALWVPPDAGLPLAGHPMKRLAPVAAYLEVACAVVTPTIGDTVRMRVGSAEREFKVVAVQEDGTATVRRNVALPPDWWRALDGDCPYYYNASTGQVQWEFPDLPDHWHAVTDPETQKIYYYCDGRTVERSWEPPTFEEHERPVKELEAVAPSARGKRSDVTIWRRSFLEDPEVLYAMKRAVAACVAEQTKSHPSHCDQQ
;
A
#
# COMPACT_ATOMS: atom_id res chain seq x y z
N ALA A 1 -11.94 65.40 28.10
CA ALA A 1 -11.67 63.95 28.05
C ALA A 1 -11.80 63.53 26.59
N ALA A 2 -10.77 63.74 25.77
CA ALA A 2 -9.64 62.83 25.52
C ALA A 2 -10.17 61.46 25.03
N GLY A 3 -9.95 61.00 23.80
CA GLY A 3 -9.06 61.44 22.73
C GLY A 3 -8.62 60.18 21.98
N ALA A 4 -9.21 59.93 20.81
CA ALA A 4 -8.80 58.84 19.93
C ALA A 4 -7.49 59.24 19.23
N ALA A 5 -6.40 58.56 19.54
CA ALA A 5 -5.10 58.75 18.91
C ALA A 5 -4.82 57.59 17.95
N ALA A 6 -4.61 57.95 16.68
CA ALA A 6 -4.23 57.07 15.59
C ALA A 6 -2.80 56.54 15.77
N ALA A 7 -2.58 55.27 15.41
CA ALA A 7 -1.26 54.67 15.29
C ALA A 7 -0.63 55.00 13.91
N PRO A 8 0.69 55.21 13.83
CA PRO A 8 1.38 55.62 12.59
C PRO A 8 1.64 54.44 11.64
N PRO A 9 1.84 54.70 10.32
CA PRO A 9 2.16 53.65 9.35
C PRO A 9 3.62 53.21 9.45
N LEU A 10 3.84 51.91 9.25
CA LEU A 10 5.15 51.26 9.15
C LEU A 10 5.88 51.65 7.84
N PRO A 11 7.22 51.74 7.84
CA PRO A 11 8.00 52.06 6.66
C PRO A 11 8.10 50.89 5.68
N SER A 12 8.01 51.20 4.38
CA SER A 12 8.19 50.22 3.29
C SER A 12 9.65 49.79 3.17
N ALA A 13 9.95 48.54 3.53
CA ALA A 13 11.21 47.90 3.16
C ALA A 13 11.12 47.41 1.71
N GLY A 14 11.96 47.99 0.84
CA GLY A 14 12.05 47.62 -0.56
C GLY A 14 12.54 46.19 -0.77
N LEU A 15 11.91 45.49 -1.70
CA LEU A 15 12.35 44.18 -2.20
C LEU A 15 13.66 44.33 -2.99
N PRO A 16 14.66 43.44 -2.80
CA PRO A 16 15.85 43.42 -3.65
C PRO A 16 15.53 42.84 -5.04
N ALA A 17 16.14 43.43 -6.07
CA ALA A 17 16.01 42.99 -7.45
C ALA A 17 16.61 41.58 -7.67
N PRO A 18 16.08 40.78 -8.60
CA PRO A 18 16.58 39.43 -8.88
C PRO A 18 17.97 39.45 -9.55
N PRO A 19 18.82 38.44 -9.30
CA PRO A 19 20.15 38.35 -9.91
C PRO A 19 20.07 38.06 -11.42
N ALA A 20 20.99 38.67 -12.17
CA ALA A 20 21.13 38.49 -13.61
C ALA A 20 21.59 37.06 -13.98
N PRO A 21 21.16 36.52 -15.14
CA PRO A 21 21.54 35.18 -15.58
C PRO A 21 23.04 35.11 -15.96
N PRO A 22 23.68 33.95 -15.76
CA PRO A 22 25.10 33.78 -16.07
C PRO A 22 25.35 33.79 -17.58
N ARG A 23 26.48 34.41 -17.97
CA ARG A 23 26.96 34.49 -19.35
C ARG A 23 27.42 33.12 -19.86
N VAL A 24 26.96 32.79 -21.06
CA VAL A 24 27.37 31.60 -21.83
C VAL A 24 28.79 31.79 -22.34
N GLY A 25 29.67 30.84 -22.05
CA GLY A 25 30.93 30.66 -22.77
C GLY A 25 32.18 30.62 -21.92
N GLU A 26 32.43 29.51 -21.23
CA GLU A 26 33.79 29.03 -20.95
C GLU A 26 33.75 27.49 -20.88
N ALA A 27 34.53 26.85 -21.76
CA ALA A 27 34.51 25.42 -22.00
C ALA A 27 35.26 24.65 -20.90
N ALA A 28 34.70 23.51 -20.50
CA ALA A 28 35.27 22.60 -19.50
C ALA A 28 36.58 21.94 -19.98
N PRO A 29 37.52 21.61 -19.07
CA PRO A 29 38.73 20.86 -19.41
C PRO A 29 38.41 19.37 -19.66
N PRO A 30 39.21 18.66 -20.47
CA PRO A 30 38.90 17.30 -20.91
C PRO A 30 39.10 16.26 -19.79
N LEU A 31 38.19 15.28 -19.78
CA LEU A 31 38.19 14.10 -18.92
C LEU A 31 39.48 13.26 -19.10
N SER A 32 40.35 13.26 -18.10
CA SER A 32 41.47 12.33 -18.00
C SER A 32 40.97 10.95 -17.57
N LYS A 33 41.32 9.93 -18.37
CA LYS A 33 41.11 8.51 -18.07
C LYS A 33 41.76 8.12 -16.73
N THR A 34 40.96 7.76 -15.73
CA THR A 34 41.47 7.18 -14.48
C THR A 34 41.42 5.65 -14.55
N GLY A 35 42.56 5.02 -14.24
CA GLY A 35 42.71 3.58 -14.12
C GLY A 35 42.06 3.00 -12.86
N PRO A 36 42.22 1.69 -12.60
CA PRO A 36 41.48 0.98 -11.56
C PRO A 36 41.76 1.54 -10.16
N LEU A 37 40.67 1.70 -9.39
CA LEU A 37 40.65 2.12 -7.98
C LEU A 37 41.57 1.24 -7.12
N GLN A 38 42.58 1.85 -6.51
CA GLN A 38 43.30 1.25 -5.39
C GLN A 38 42.44 1.35 -4.11
N PRO A 39 42.50 0.34 -3.21
CA PRO A 39 41.81 0.39 -1.93
C PRO A 39 42.40 1.51 -1.04
N PRO A 40 41.57 2.18 -0.21
CA PRO A 40 42.03 3.28 0.62
C PRO A 40 43.00 2.79 1.70
N VAL A 41 44.11 3.51 1.84
CA VAL A 41 45.06 3.36 2.95
C VAL A 41 44.43 3.94 4.23
N PRO A 42 44.48 3.24 5.38
CA PRO A 42 43.91 3.77 6.62
C PRO A 42 44.66 5.03 7.09
N PRO A 43 43.95 6.05 7.62
CA PRO A 43 44.58 7.28 8.08
C PRO A 43 45.42 7.03 9.34
N ARG A 44 46.56 7.72 9.43
CA ARG A 44 47.43 7.70 10.61
C ARG A 44 46.74 8.36 11.80
N VAL A 45 46.87 7.73 12.96
CA VAL A 45 46.43 8.23 14.27
C VAL A 45 47.07 9.60 14.53
N GLY A 46 46.26 10.65 14.69
CA GLY A 46 46.81 11.92 15.19
C GLY A 46 46.03 13.22 14.97
N GLU A 47 44.92 13.26 14.24
CA GLU A 47 44.10 14.50 14.12
C GLU A 47 42.62 14.14 13.88
N VAL A 48 41.79 14.21 14.94
CA VAL A 48 40.34 14.03 14.81
C VAL A 48 39.75 15.36 14.37
N ALA A 49 39.47 15.48 13.07
CA ALA A 49 38.67 16.58 12.53
C ALA A 49 37.35 16.70 13.31
N PRO A 50 36.80 17.92 13.47
CA PRO A 50 35.67 18.11 14.36
C PRO A 50 34.41 17.36 13.87
N ARG A 51 33.78 16.64 14.82
CA ARG A 51 32.58 15.82 14.64
C ARG A 51 31.35 16.72 14.44
N HIS A 52 31.10 17.20 13.23
CA HIS A 52 29.98 18.10 12.95
C HIS A 52 28.87 17.48 12.09
N GLU A 53 29.07 16.28 11.57
CA GLU A 53 28.12 15.67 10.65
C GLU A 53 27.07 14.85 11.40
N CYS A 54 25.81 14.97 11.00
CA CYS A 54 24.69 14.19 11.50
C CYS A 54 24.16 13.27 10.39
N ALA A 55 23.54 12.16 10.76
CA ALA A 55 23.00 11.20 9.78
C ALA A 55 21.66 10.59 10.19
N TYR A 56 20.83 10.27 9.19
CA TYR A 56 19.72 9.33 9.29
C TYR A 56 20.26 7.92 9.12
N VAL A 57 19.91 7.00 10.02
CA VAL A 57 20.48 5.65 10.02
C VAL A 57 19.38 4.59 10.03
N PHE A 58 19.52 3.63 9.12
CA PHE A 58 18.66 2.46 8.98
C PHE A 58 19.49 1.21 9.26
N VAL A 59 18.88 0.18 9.84
CA VAL A 59 19.56 -1.10 10.07
C VAL A 59 18.75 -2.22 9.42
N LEU A 60 19.34 -2.88 8.43
CA LEU A 60 18.76 -4.02 7.73
C LEU A 60 19.49 -5.29 8.15
N TYR A 61 18.76 -6.30 8.58
CA TYR A 61 19.38 -7.56 8.99
C TYR A 61 18.51 -8.75 8.60
N GLY A 62 19.14 -9.91 8.45
CA GLY A 62 18.47 -11.13 7.99
C GLY A 62 18.67 -11.41 6.51
N SER A 63 18.18 -12.57 6.11
CA SER A 63 18.13 -13.02 4.73
C SER A 63 16.70 -13.42 4.34
N GLY A 64 16.50 -13.69 3.04
CA GLY A 64 15.22 -14.17 2.51
C GLY A 64 14.12 -13.10 2.38
N LYS A 65 12.87 -13.57 2.27
CA LYS A 65 11.70 -12.73 1.94
C LYS A 65 11.46 -11.58 2.92
N SER A 66 11.68 -11.82 4.21
CA SER A 66 11.53 -10.80 5.25
C SER A 66 12.54 -9.67 5.07
N CYS A 67 13.79 -9.98 4.75
CA CYS A 67 14.83 -8.97 4.49
C CYS A 67 14.50 -8.11 3.26
N GLU A 68 14.07 -8.73 2.16
CA GLU A 68 13.60 -7.99 0.97
C GLU A 68 12.47 -7.00 1.30
N GLN A 69 11.53 -7.43 2.13
CA GLN A 69 10.41 -6.61 2.59
C GLN A 69 10.84 -5.41 3.43
N TYR A 70 11.72 -5.61 4.41
CA TYR A 70 12.23 -4.52 5.23
C TYR A 70 13.18 -3.59 4.45
N PHE A 71 13.83 -4.07 3.40
CA PHE A 71 14.57 -3.20 2.48
C PHE A 71 13.64 -2.25 1.71
N LEU A 72 12.49 -2.73 1.22
CA LEU A 72 11.47 -1.86 0.60
C LEU A 72 11.00 -0.77 1.58
N GLY A 73 10.81 -1.14 2.85
CA GLY A 73 10.56 -0.21 3.93
C GLY A 73 11.65 0.85 4.07
N ALA A 74 12.90 0.43 4.24
CA ALA A 74 14.05 1.33 4.37
C ALA A 74 14.17 2.29 3.16
N ALA A 75 14.01 1.77 1.94
CA ALA A 75 14.03 2.56 0.71
C ALA A 75 12.89 3.61 0.68
N THR A 76 11.70 3.26 1.16
CA THR A 76 10.56 4.18 1.27
C THR A 76 10.85 5.32 2.25
N VAL A 77 11.40 5.01 3.41
CA VAL A 77 11.79 6.04 4.39
C VAL A 77 12.89 6.94 3.81
N ALA A 78 13.93 6.37 3.22
CA ALA A 78 15.02 7.12 2.60
C ALA A 78 14.54 8.04 1.46
N TRP A 79 13.61 7.55 0.62
CA TRP A 79 12.99 8.35 -0.43
C TRP A 79 12.13 9.49 0.15
N SER A 80 11.31 9.22 1.17
CA SER A 80 10.45 10.24 1.77
C SER A 80 11.26 11.34 2.47
N LEU A 81 12.39 10.99 3.10
CA LEU A 81 13.38 11.97 3.58
C LEU A 81 13.91 12.87 2.45
N ALA A 82 14.32 12.27 1.32
CA ALA A 82 14.81 13.01 0.17
C ALA A 82 13.74 13.94 -0.43
N LYS A 83 12.50 13.45 -0.56
CA LYS A 83 11.34 14.23 -1.03
C LYS A 83 11.07 15.46 -0.16
N HIS A 84 11.25 15.34 1.15
CA HIS A 84 11.04 16.43 2.10
C HIS A 84 12.30 17.27 2.36
N SER A 85 13.28 17.21 1.44
CA SER A 85 14.51 18.01 1.48
C SER A 85 15.31 17.86 2.78
N CYS A 86 15.27 16.67 3.40
CA CYS A 86 16.14 16.38 4.54
C CYS A 86 17.59 16.30 4.04
N THR A 87 18.47 17.16 4.58
CA THR A 87 19.80 17.39 3.99
C THR A 87 20.91 16.52 4.57
N ARG A 88 20.64 15.79 5.66
CA ARG A 88 21.65 14.93 6.32
C ARG A 88 21.90 13.64 5.54
N ARG A 89 23.06 13.02 5.77
CA ARG A 89 23.43 11.75 5.13
C ARG A 89 22.46 10.64 5.52
N ARG A 90 22.20 9.72 4.59
CA ARG A 90 21.33 8.55 4.80
C ARG A 90 22.21 7.30 4.79
N VAL A 91 22.36 6.66 5.94
CA VAL A 91 23.25 5.51 6.14
C VAL A 91 22.42 4.24 6.26
N LEU A 92 22.69 3.25 5.42
CA LEU A 92 22.12 1.91 5.55
C LEU A 92 23.16 0.98 6.17
N MET A 93 22.96 0.59 7.41
CA MET A 93 23.74 -0.48 8.03
C MET A 93 23.14 -1.84 7.67
N HIS A 94 23.99 -2.85 7.46
CA HIS A 94 23.54 -4.19 7.11
C HIS A 94 24.36 -5.33 7.71
N THR A 95 23.71 -6.46 8.02
CA THR A 95 24.41 -7.69 8.41
C THR A 95 24.99 -8.43 7.19
N PRO A 96 25.96 -9.36 7.37
CA PRO A 96 26.64 -10.01 6.25
C PRO A 96 25.75 -10.92 5.40
N ASP A 97 24.63 -11.39 5.96
CA ASP A 97 23.67 -12.28 5.32
C ASP A 97 22.59 -11.54 4.50
N VAL A 98 22.61 -10.20 4.48
CA VAL A 98 21.76 -9.42 3.57
C VAL A 98 22.17 -9.75 2.12
N PRO A 99 21.23 -10.20 1.26
CA PRO A 99 21.54 -10.63 -0.09
C PRO A 99 22.31 -9.57 -0.88
N ARG A 100 23.37 -10.00 -1.58
CA ARG A 100 24.23 -9.08 -2.35
C ARG A 100 23.44 -8.24 -3.35
N GLY A 101 22.43 -8.85 -3.98
CA GLY A 101 21.49 -8.16 -4.85
C GLY A 101 20.93 -6.90 -4.18
N ILE A 102 20.37 -7.01 -2.96
CA ILE A 102 19.82 -5.88 -2.19
C ILE A 102 20.86 -4.78 -1.96
N LEU A 103 22.10 -5.14 -1.62
CA LEU A 103 23.17 -4.17 -1.38
C LEU A 103 23.57 -3.44 -2.67
N ASP A 104 23.62 -4.15 -3.79
CA ASP A 104 23.84 -3.55 -5.10
C ASP A 104 22.68 -2.60 -5.45
N LEU A 105 21.43 -2.93 -5.09
CA LEU A 105 20.26 -2.05 -5.27
C LEU A 105 20.38 -0.77 -4.44
N ALA A 106 20.70 -0.93 -3.16
CA ALA A 106 20.88 0.17 -2.24
C ALA A 106 21.94 1.15 -2.77
N SER A 107 23.07 0.60 -3.25
CA SER A 107 24.18 1.37 -3.83
C SER A 107 23.77 2.10 -5.11
N ALA A 108 23.03 1.42 -5.99
CA ALA A 108 22.59 1.93 -7.28
C ALA A 108 21.47 2.99 -7.17
N SER A 109 20.67 2.94 -6.11
CA SER A 109 19.45 3.75 -5.95
C SER A 109 19.69 5.23 -5.64
N GLU A 110 20.89 5.59 -5.18
CA GLU A 110 21.22 6.93 -4.64
C GLU A 110 20.35 7.37 -3.43
N LEU A 111 19.49 6.47 -2.92
CA LEU A 111 18.68 6.73 -1.72
C LEU A 111 19.55 6.75 -0.46
N PHE A 112 20.63 5.98 -0.45
CA PHE A 112 21.57 5.93 0.67
C PHE A 112 22.87 6.60 0.27
N SER A 113 23.36 7.49 1.13
CA SER A 113 24.64 8.17 0.99
C SER A 113 25.82 7.27 1.37
N GLU A 114 25.55 6.24 2.16
CA GLU A 114 26.56 5.31 2.67
C GLU A 114 25.90 3.97 3.01
N ILE A 115 26.61 2.88 2.75
CA ILE A 115 26.23 1.51 3.12
C ILE A 115 27.34 0.95 3.99
N VAL A 116 26.99 0.46 5.17
CA VAL A 116 27.95 0.11 6.22
C VAL A 116 27.67 -1.33 6.68
N ALA A 117 28.66 -2.21 6.56
CA ALA A 117 28.54 -3.56 7.10
C ALA A 117 28.59 -3.53 8.64
N THR A 118 27.85 -4.41 9.29
CA THR A 118 27.82 -4.58 10.75
C THR A 118 27.57 -6.03 11.12
N GLU A 119 27.84 -6.38 12.38
CA GLU A 119 27.56 -7.71 12.93
C GLU A 119 26.22 -7.80 13.66
N TYR A 120 25.68 -9.01 13.73
CA TYR A 120 24.50 -9.29 14.54
C TYR A 120 24.71 -8.97 16.02
N ILE A 121 23.60 -8.66 16.68
CA ILE A 121 23.49 -8.70 18.14
C ILE A 121 22.30 -9.60 18.46
N GLU A 122 22.58 -10.76 19.06
CA GLU A 122 21.56 -11.70 19.50
C GLU A 122 21.50 -11.68 21.02
N ALA A 123 20.39 -11.18 21.55
CA ALA A 123 20.18 -11.05 22.99
C ALA A 123 19.75 -12.38 23.61
N SER A 124 20.08 -12.56 24.89
CA SER A 124 19.64 -13.70 25.68
C SER A 124 18.11 -13.83 25.71
N GLU A 125 17.60 -15.07 25.73
CA GLU A 125 16.17 -15.37 25.80
C GLU A 125 15.46 -14.69 26.99
N ILE A 126 16.19 -14.36 28.06
CA ILE A 126 15.62 -13.76 29.26
C ILE A 126 15.03 -12.36 29.05
N PHE A 127 15.37 -11.69 27.95
CA PHE A 127 14.85 -10.36 27.60
C PHE A 127 13.50 -10.44 26.89
N PHE A 128 12.98 -11.64 26.67
CA PHE A 128 11.75 -11.89 25.92
C PHE A 128 10.73 -12.59 26.80
N SER A 129 9.45 -12.25 26.60
CA SER A 129 8.34 -12.79 27.40
C SER A 129 8.16 -14.30 27.23
N ASN A 130 8.56 -14.84 26.07
CA ASN A 130 8.49 -16.26 25.74
C ASN A 130 9.47 -16.62 24.59
N PRO A 131 9.77 -17.91 24.38
CA PRO A 131 10.67 -18.37 23.32
C PRO A 131 10.23 -17.97 21.91
N GLN A 132 8.91 -17.83 21.65
CA GLN A 132 8.42 -17.37 20.34
C GLN A 132 8.77 -15.90 20.09
N SER A 133 8.71 -15.07 21.12
CA SER A 133 9.12 -13.67 21.08
C SER A 133 10.62 -13.56 20.87
N HIS A 134 11.43 -14.41 21.50
CA HIS A 134 12.87 -14.48 21.22
C HIS A 134 13.15 -14.92 19.79
N ARG A 135 12.49 -15.96 19.27
CA ARG A 135 12.65 -16.36 17.85
C ARG A 135 12.33 -15.23 16.88
N ARG A 136 11.35 -14.38 17.20
CA ARG A 136 10.92 -13.26 16.37
C ARG A 136 11.82 -12.03 16.52
N PHE A 137 12.25 -11.72 17.74
CA PHE A 137 12.88 -10.44 18.09
C PHE A 137 14.28 -10.59 18.71
N GLY A 138 14.85 -11.78 18.80
CA GLY A 138 16.16 -12.05 19.43
C GLY A 138 17.29 -11.20 18.87
N LYS A 139 17.16 -10.80 17.61
CA LYS A 139 18.13 -9.98 16.87
C LYS A 139 17.81 -8.48 16.82
N ILE A 140 16.75 -8.04 17.50
CA ILE A 140 16.27 -6.64 17.48
C ILE A 140 17.33 -5.64 17.95
N PHE A 141 18.20 -6.06 18.87
CA PHE A 141 19.29 -5.24 19.41
C PHE A 141 20.36 -4.91 18.38
N THR A 142 20.38 -5.58 17.22
CA THR A 142 21.31 -5.28 16.10
C THR A 142 21.19 -3.82 15.67
N LYS A 143 20.03 -3.18 15.87
CA LYS A 143 19.82 -1.75 15.67
C LYS A 143 20.85 -0.88 16.39
N TYR A 144 21.37 -1.30 17.54
CA TYR A 144 22.26 -0.48 18.35
C TYR A 144 23.71 -0.44 17.87
N ARG A 145 24.04 -1.19 16.81
CA ARG A 145 25.29 -1.03 16.06
C ARG A 145 25.48 0.38 15.51
N VAL A 146 24.41 1.19 15.39
CA VAL A 146 24.53 2.62 15.07
C VAL A 146 25.46 3.39 16.02
N LEU A 147 25.68 2.89 17.24
CA LEU A 147 26.60 3.48 18.21
C LEU A 147 28.08 3.39 17.79
N GLU A 148 28.43 2.51 16.86
CA GLU A 148 29.79 2.39 16.28
C GLU A 148 30.13 3.54 15.33
N LEU A 149 29.13 4.33 14.91
CA LEU A 149 29.30 5.37 13.91
C LEU A 149 29.87 6.67 14.50
N GLU A 150 30.93 6.60 15.30
CA GLU A 150 31.54 7.72 16.05
C GLU A 150 32.10 8.87 15.19
N ARG A 151 32.11 8.69 13.86
CA ARG A 151 32.37 9.76 12.88
C ARG A 151 31.24 10.79 12.82
N TYR A 152 30.02 10.43 13.22
CA TYR A 152 28.87 11.33 13.28
C TYR A 152 28.71 11.91 14.70
N GLU A 153 28.30 13.18 14.79
CA GLU A 153 27.99 13.84 16.06
C GLU A 153 26.71 13.29 16.68
N LYS A 154 25.68 13.12 15.84
CA LYS A 154 24.37 12.58 16.19
C LYS A 154 23.85 11.74 15.05
N VAL A 155 23.14 10.68 15.40
CA VAL A 155 22.42 9.83 14.45
C VAL A 155 20.94 9.79 14.81
N LEU A 156 20.07 9.92 13.82
CA LEU A 156 18.66 9.64 13.96
C LEU A 156 18.42 8.22 13.46
N LEU A 157 18.35 7.27 14.39
CA LEU A 157 17.99 5.88 14.10
C LEU A 157 16.50 5.82 13.78
N LEU A 158 16.20 5.30 12.60
CA LEU A 158 14.85 5.16 12.06
C LEU A 158 14.54 3.69 11.80
N ASP A 159 13.41 3.23 12.31
CA ASP A 159 12.86 1.94 11.90
C ASP A 159 12.50 1.97 10.41
N THR A 160 12.46 0.78 9.80
CA THR A 160 12.23 0.63 8.35
C THR A 160 10.74 0.60 8.00
N ASP A 161 9.85 0.64 8.98
CA ASP A 161 8.40 0.65 8.84
C ASP A 161 7.80 2.04 9.14
N LEU A 162 8.50 3.08 8.70
CA LEU A 162 8.07 4.47 8.84
C LEU A 162 7.63 5.08 7.50
N HIS A 163 6.99 6.25 7.56
CA HIS A 163 6.81 7.13 6.41
C HIS A 163 6.95 8.60 6.80
N VAL A 164 7.86 9.33 6.15
CA VAL A 164 8.16 10.73 6.46
C VAL A 164 7.27 11.66 5.63
N ARG A 165 6.74 12.69 6.29
CA ARG A 165 5.80 13.66 5.70
C ARG A 165 6.27 15.12 5.77
N ALA A 166 7.41 15.36 6.42
CA ALA A 166 8.02 16.67 6.56
C ALA A 166 9.52 16.51 6.83
N SER A 167 10.29 17.60 6.73
CA SER A 167 11.72 17.54 7.09
C SER A 167 11.89 17.17 8.56
N LEU A 168 12.84 16.27 8.82
CA LEU A 168 13.21 15.83 10.17
C LEU A 168 14.48 16.51 10.68
N ASP A 169 15.05 17.45 9.92
CA ASP A 169 16.35 18.04 10.24
C ASP A 169 16.35 18.78 11.59
N CYS A 170 15.20 19.32 12.01
CA CYS A 170 15.03 19.97 13.32
C CYS A 170 15.22 19.00 14.51
N LEU A 171 15.02 17.69 14.32
CA LEU A 171 15.22 16.71 15.38
C LEU A 171 16.68 16.64 15.84
N PHE A 172 17.64 17.03 14.98
CA PHE A 172 19.05 17.08 15.36
C PHE A 172 19.38 18.22 16.32
N ASP A 173 18.47 19.16 16.57
CA ASP A 173 18.67 20.25 17.52
C ASP A 173 18.47 19.78 18.98
N TYR A 174 17.79 18.66 19.20
CA TYR A 174 17.61 18.10 20.54
C TYR A 174 18.88 17.51 21.13
N LYS A 175 18.88 17.37 22.45
CA LYS A 175 19.93 16.70 23.22
C LYS A 175 19.73 15.17 23.16
N PRO A 176 20.68 14.39 22.60
CA PRO A 176 20.59 12.93 22.65
C PRO A 176 20.88 12.39 24.08
N PRO A 177 20.32 11.23 24.46
CA PRO A 177 19.35 10.46 23.67
C PRO A 177 17.97 11.13 23.67
N ALA A 178 17.27 11.14 22.54
CA ALA A 178 15.91 11.70 22.44
C ALA A 178 14.98 10.74 21.69
N ALA A 179 13.75 10.59 22.20
CA ALA A 179 12.73 9.72 21.62
C ALA A 179 11.33 10.16 22.07
N MET A 180 10.31 9.66 21.39
CA MET A 180 8.92 9.95 21.74
C MET A 180 8.52 9.15 22.99
N ALA A 181 8.08 9.86 24.03
CA ALA A 181 7.64 9.26 25.28
C ALA A 181 6.32 8.49 25.07
N ARG A 182 6.25 7.28 25.61
CA ARG A 182 5.06 6.43 25.64
C ARG A 182 4.17 6.79 26.83
N GLY A 183 2.86 6.55 26.71
CA GLY A 183 1.88 6.87 27.76
C GLY A 183 1.17 8.23 27.55
N PRO A 184 0.15 8.52 28.36
CA PRO A 184 -0.81 9.58 28.10
C PRO A 184 -0.26 10.99 28.41
N ASN A 185 0.72 11.11 29.30
CA ASN A 185 1.27 12.41 29.68
C ASN A 185 2.55 12.68 28.89
N LYS A 186 2.42 13.33 27.73
CA LYS A 186 3.58 13.71 26.89
C LYS A 186 4.30 14.92 27.50
N PRO A 187 5.58 14.80 27.90
CA PRO A 187 6.33 15.94 28.40
C PRO A 187 6.57 16.97 27.30
N PRO A 188 6.73 18.27 27.63
CA PRO A 188 6.99 19.29 26.63
C PRO A 188 8.19 18.94 25.75
N GLU A 189 8.12 19.37 24.49
CA GLU A 189 9.18 19.17 23.50
C GLU A 189 10.56 19.56 24.04
N GLY A 190 11.58 18.73 23.77
CA GLY A 190 12.96 19.01 24.13
C GLY A 190 13.27 18.96 25.63
N THR A 191 12.29 18.64 26.48
CA THR A 191 12.51 18.48 27.93
C THR A 191 13.05 17.10 28.29
N ARG A 192 13.75 16.99 29.41
CA ARG A 192 14.24 15.71 29.94
C ARG A 192 13.06 14.87 30.45
N LEU A 193 12.99 13.62 30.01
CA LEU A 193 11.99 12.67 30.48
C LEU A 193 12.32 12.22 31.92
N PRO A 194 11.32 12.16 32.82
CA PRO A 194 11.55 11.80 34.21
C PRO A 194 11.80 10.29 34.37
N GLY A 195 12.85 9.94 35.12
CA GLY A 195 13.10 8.56 35.58
C GLY A 195 13.04 7.51 34.46
N ARG A 196 12.15 6.53 34.63
CA ARG A 196 11.96 5.38 33.73
C ARG A 196 10.78 5.59 32.77
N THR A 197 10.58 6.82 32.30
CA THR A 197 9.52 7.11 31.32
C THR A 197 9.76 6.29 30.05
N PRO A 198 8.84 5.36 29.69
CA PRO A 198 9.05 4.51 28.53
C PRO A 198 9.08 5.32 27.24
N VAL A 199 9.89 4.91 26.27
CA VAL A 199 9.99 5.55 24.95
C VAL A 199 9.63 4.58 23.83
N ASN A 200 9.23 5.10 22.68
CA ASN A 200 9.10 4.32 21.45
C ASN A 200 10.42 4.37 20.67
N ALA A 201 10.95 3.21 20.31
CA ALA A 201 12.25 3.06 19.67
C ALA A 201 12.24 3.20 18.13
N GLY A 202 11.11 3.54 17.52
CA GLY A 202 11.00 3.70 16.06
C GLY A 202 11.73 4.92 15.50
N VAL A 203 11.83 6.00 16.29
CA VAL A 203 12.56 7.22 15.96
C VAL A 203 13.36 7.65 17.18
N MET A 204 14.69 7.51 17.11
CA MET A 204 15.60 7.81 18.22
C MET A 204 16.77 8.65 17.76
N LEU A 205 16.96 9.81 18.38
CA LEU A 205 18.18 10.59 18.24
C LEU A 205 19.21 10.10 19.26
N LEU A 206 20.35 9.62 18.78
CA LEU A 206 21.42 9.08 19.61
C LEU A 206 22.73 9.79 19.31
N ARG A 207 23.63 9.81 20.29
CA ARG A 207 25.04 10.11 20.07
C ARG A 207 25.77 8.78 19.94
N PRO A 208 26.46 8.52 18.81
CA PRO A 208 27.31 7.35 18.71
C PRO A 208 28.37 7.32 19.82
N ASP A 209 28.51 6.17 20.47
CA ASP A 209 29.37 5.94 21.63
C ASP A 209 29.70 4.43 21.69
N ALA A 210 30.88 4.06 21.21
CA ALA A 210 31.29 2.65 21.14
C ALA A 210 31.40 2.02 22.54
N ALA A 211 31.78 2.79 23.56
CA ALA A 211 31.86 2.30 24.93
C ALA A 211 30.46 2.03 25.52
N LEU A 212 29.45 2.82 25.14
CA LEU A 212 28.05 2.50 25.48
C LEU A 212 27.61 1.20 24.81
N LEU A 213 27.96 0.99 23.55
CA LEU A 213 27.64 -0.27 22.86
C LEU A 213 28.28 -1.48 23.56
N GLU A 214 29.55 -1.40 23.93
CA GLU A 214 30.24 -2.47 24.66
C GLU A 214 29.49 -2.84 25.95
N ARG A 215 29.08 -1.84 26.75
CA ARG A 215 28.27 -2.07 27.96
C ARG A 215 26.92 -2.73 27.65
N ILE A 216 26.25 -2.29 26.58
CA ILE A 216 24.99 -2.89 26.14
C ILE A 216 25.20 -4.36 25.77
N LEU A 217 26.26 -4.68 25.01
CA LEU A 217 26.59 -6.04 24.61
C LEU A 217 26.87 -6.92 25.84
N GLU A 218 27.73 -6.46 26.76
CA GLU A 218 28.03 -7.16 28.01
C GLU A 218 26.75 -7.47 28.81
N ASP A 219 25.84 -6.52 28.90
CA ASP A 219 24.57 -6.67 29.63
C ASP A 219 23.62 -7.68 28.98
N ILE A 220 23.50 -7.70 27.64
CA ILE A 220 22.46 -8.48 26.95
C ILE A 220 22.94 -9.85 26.45
N THR A 221 24.25 -10.03 26.26
CA THR A 221 24.87 -11.29 25.83
C THR A 221 25.70 -11.97 26.91
N GLY A 222 25.90 -11.32 28.06
CA GLY A 222 26.67 -11.87 29.17
C GLY A 222 26.07 -13.15 29.79
N PRO A 223 26.86 -13.90 30.58
CA PRO A 223 26.45 -15.19 31.14
C PRO A 223 25.30 -15.09 32.16
N HIS A 224 25.13 -13.94 32.81
CA HIS A 224 24.09 -13.68 33.81
C HIS A 224 23.40 -12.34 33.53
N PRO A 225 22.64 -12.24 32.43
CA PRO A 225 22.02 -10.99 32.04
C PRO A 225 20.94 -10.58 33.06
N ARG A 226 20.79 -9.27 33.31
CA ARG A 226 19.79 -8.79 34.29
C ARG A 226 18.40 -8.87 33.66
N ARG A 227 17.50 -9.60 34.31
CA ARG A 227 16.14 -9.80 33.84
C ARG A 227 15.33 -8.49 33.91
N LEU A 228 14.67 -8.13 32.81
CA LEU A 228 13.72 -7.02 32.77
C LEU A 228 12.43 -7.38 33.51
N SER A 229 11.83 -6.40 34.17
CA SER A 229 10.61 -6.55 34.98
C SER A 229 9.32 -6.58 34.14
N PHE A 230 9.30 -6.00 32.93
CA PHE A 230 8.11 -5.93 32.07
C PHE A 230 8.48 -6.08 30.57
N TYR A 231 7.59 -6.70 29.78
CA TYR A 231 7.90 -7.26 28.45
C TYR A 231 6.87 -6.89 27.37
N ASN A 232 6.99 -5.73 26.74
CA ASN A 232 6.17 -5.43 25.54
C ASN A 232 7.01 -4.95 24.34
N SER A 233 8.20 -4.41 24.56
CA SER A 233 9.09 -3.93 23.51
C SER A 233 10.55 -4.12 23.94
N PRO A 234 11.15 -5.31 23.72
CA PRO A 234 12.39 -5.72 24.38
C PRO A 234 13.55 -4.72 24.29
N ASP A 235 13.74 -4.12 23.12
CA ASP A 235 14.79 -3.14 22.84
C ASP A 235 14.51 -1.78 23.50
N ALA A 236 13.30 -1.27 23.36
CA ALA A 236 12.88 0.02 23.94
C ALA A 236 12.80 -0.04 25.48
N ASP A 237 12.31 -1.16 26.02
CA ASP A 237 12.18 -1.41 27.45
C ASP A 237 13.58 -1.53 28.09
N TYR A 238 14.51 -2.25 27.46
CA TYR A 238 15.90 -2.34 27.91
C TYR A 238 16.59 -0.97 27.99
N LEU A 239 16.48 -0.14 26.94
CA LEU A 239 17.08 1.18 26.96
C LEU A 239 16.45 2.10 28.02
N THR A 240 15.12 2.03 28.19
CA THR A 240 14.38 2.82 29.17
C THR A 240 14.76 2.46 30.59
N GLU A 241 14.80 1.16 30.91
CA GLU A 241 14.93 0.67 32.28
C GLU A 241 16.40 0.59 32.73
N HIS A 242 17.34 0.44 31.79
CA HIS A 242 18.74 0.17 32.10
C HIS A 242 19.71 1.13 31.40
N ALA A 243 20.02 0.89 30.12
CA ALA A 243 21.17 1.52 29.48
C ALA A 243 21.11 3.05 29.46
N LEU A 244 19.91 3.63 29.30
CA LEU A 244 19.68 5.07 29.16
C LEU A 244 18.62 5.60 30.13
N CYS A 245 18.39 4.89 31.24
CA CYS A 245 17.40 5.27 32.25
C CYS A 245 17.62 6.73 32.74
N GLY A 246 16.56 7.54 32.66
CA GLY A 246 16.57 8.94 33.08
C GLY A 246 17.40 9.88 32.19
N GLN A 247 17.90 9.43 31.03
CA GLN A 247 18.74 10.24 30.15
C GLN A 247 17.99 10.81 28.94
N TRP A 248 16.80 10.29 28.65
CA TRP A 248 16.02 10.64 27.47
C TRP A 248 15.51 12.08 27.46
N THR A 249 15.46 12.66 26.27
CA THR A 249 14.83 13.94 25.93
C THR A 249 13.55 13.68 25.11
N SER A 250 12.50 14.48 25.34
CA SER A 250 11.19 14.35 24.69
C SER A 250 11.26 14.76 23.21
N ILE A 251 10.94 13.82 22.32
CA ILE A 251 10.56 14.12 20.93
C ILE A 251 9.02 14.19 20.86
N PRO A 252 8.43 15.19 20.17
CA PRO A 252 6.98 15.31 20.02
C PRO A 252 6.33 14.11 19.34
N LEU A 253 5.04 13.88 19.65
CA LEU A 253 4.26 12.73 19.17
C LEU A 253 4.20 12.66 17.63
N GLU A 254 4.13 13.81 16.96
CA GLU A 254 4.03 13.91 15.50
C GLU A 254 5.22 13.32 14.74
N TYR A 255 6.37 13.18 15.40
CA TYR A 255 7.59 12.61 14.81
C TYR A 255 7.74 11.11 15.01
N ASN A 256 6.78 10.45 15.67
CA ASN A 256 6.73 9.00 15.80
C ASN A 256 5.28 8.54 15.99
N TYR A 257 4.38 8.98 15.10
CA TYR A 257 2.95 8.74 15.24
C TYR A 257 2.61 7.30 14.86
N GLN A 258 2.33 6.48 15.87
CA GLN A 258 2.17 5.03 15.71
C GLN A 258 0.74 4.65 15.30
N LEU A 259 0.61 4.01 14.15
CA LEU A 259 -0.63 3.43 13.64
C LEU A 259 -0.69 1.94 13.96
N GLU A 260 -1.79 1.47 14.54
CA GLU A 260 -2.01 0.04 14.75
C GLU A 260 -3.34 -0.45 14.16
N PHE A 261 -3.27 -1.61 13.51
CA PHE A 261 -4.37 -2.30 12.85
C PHE A 261 -4.68 -3.59 13.63
N GLU A 262 -5.36 -3.51 14.78
CA GLU A 262 -5.81 -4.74 15.45
C GLU A 262 -7.30 -5.00 15.25
N HIS A 263 -8.17 -3.98 15.19
CA HIS A 263 -9.61 -4.14 14.91
C HIS A 263 -10.12 -3.10 13.89
N LEU A 264 -9.92 -3.38 12.60
CA LEU A 264 -10.77 -2.80 11.56
C LEU A 264 -12.11 -3.54 11.61
N ASP A 265 -13.18 -2.89 12.10
CA ASP A 265 -14.55 -3.29 11.81
C ASP A 265 -15.01 -2.50 10.55
N PRO A 266 -14.96 -3.11 9.36
CA PRO A 266 -15.26 -2.42 8.11
C PRO A 266 -16.73 -1.97 8.00
N GLN A 267 -17.63 -2.53 8.82
CA GLN A 267 -19.05 -2.15 8.83
C GLN A 267 -19.34 -0.99 9.80
N GLY A 268 -18.53 -0.83 10.85
CA GLY A 268 -18.68 0.18 11.89
C GLY A 268 -17.87 1.46 11.71
N GLY A 269 -16.85 1.48 10.83
CA GLY A 269 -16.15 2.71 10.43
C GLY A 269 -15.34 3.39 11.54
N THR A 270 -14.77 2.62 12.48
CA THR A 270 -13.86 3.13 13.52
C THR A 270 -12.53 2.39 13.49
N VAL A 271 -11.42 3.12 13.64
CA VAL A 271 -10.13 2.55 14.06
C VAL A 271 -10.15 2.57 15.57
N ARG A 272 -10.41 1.42 16.20
CA ARG A 272 -10.24 1.30 17.64
C ARG A 272 -8.79 0.94 17.91
N PHE A 273 -8.10 1.78 18.66
CA PHE A 273 -6.91 1.32 19.37
C PHE A 273 -7.35 0.19 20.30
N SER A 274 -6.47 -0.78 20.58
CA SER A 274 -6.76 -1.70 21.68
C SER A 274 -6.96 -0.88 22.96
N GLN A 275 -7.82 -1.32 23.87
CA GLN A 275 -8.09 -0.63 25.15
C GLN A 275 -6.78 -0.38 25.95
N ALA A 276 -5.78 -1.25 25.75
CA ALA A 276 -4.42 -1.11 26.28
C ALA A 276 -3.60 0.04 25.64
N ARG A 277 -3.92 0.45 24.40
CA ARG A 277 -3.29 1.56 23.68
C ARG A 277 -4.04 2.87 23.73
N GLU A 278 -5.37 2.87 23.92
CA GLU A 278 -6.09 4.11 24.27
C GLU A 278 -5.53 4.73 25.56
N ALA A 279 -5.13 3.89 26.53
CA ALA A 279 -4.42 4.34 27.73
C ALA A 279 -2.94 4.76 27.47
N HIS A 280 -2.39 4.45 26.29
CA HIS A 280 -0.99 4.72 25.90
C HIS A 280 -0.82 6.05 25.15
N PHE A 281 -1.90 6.55 24.54
CA PHE A 281 -2.02 7.89 23.98
C PHE A 281 -2.85 8.74 24.95
N SER A 282 -2.68 10.07 24.95
CA SER A 282 -3.31 10.94 25.95
C SER A 282 -4.85 10.92 25.89
N ASP A 283 -5.51 11.52 26.88
CA ASP A 283 -6.94 11.88 26.79
C ASP A 283 -7.26 12.76 25.56
N GLU A 284 -6.23 13.37 24.93
CA GLU A 284 -6.28 14.15 23.68
C GLU A 284 -5.72 13.39 22.45
N GLY A 285 -5.21 12.16 22.64
CA GLY A 285 -4.15 11.56 21.82
C GLY A 285 -4.58 10.76 20.60
N ALA A 286 -5.89 10.65 20.34
CA ALA A 286 -6.41 10.01 19.13
C ALA A 286 -6.63 11.00 17.96
N ALA A 287 -6.58 12.31 18.21
CA ALA A 287 -6.95 13.35 17.26
C ALA A 287 -5.79 14.30 16.95
N MET A 288 -4.66 13.78 16.45
CA MET A 288 -3.63 14.64 15.85
C MET A 288 -4.09 15.07 14.45
N PRO A 289 -4.15 16.38 14.15
CA PRO A 289 -4.44 16.84 12.80
C PRO A 289 -3.46 16.20 11.82
N TRP A 290 -3.98 15.68 10.70
CA TRP A 290 -3.13 15.00 9.73
C TRP A 290 -1.98 15.89 9.25
N ASP A 291 -2.18 17.20 9.10
CA ASP A 291 -1.11 18.12 8.68
C ASP A 291 -0.02 18.35 9.73
N ALA A 292 -0.31 18.03 11.00
CA ALA A 292 0.66 18.07 12.08
C ALA A 292 1.57 16.83 12.08
N VAL A 293 1.10 15.67 11.61
CA VAL A 293 1.89 14.43 11.61
C VAL A 293 3.09 14.53 10.66
N ARG A 294 4.30 14.33 11.21
CA ARG A 294 5.59 14.42 10.52
C ARG A 294 6.14 13.06 10.14
N VAL A 295 5.91 12.04 10.97
CA VAL A 295 6.31 10.64 10.72
C VAL A 295 5.18 9.70 11.13
N LEU A 296 4.81 8.80 10.23
CA LEU A 296 3.93 7.67 10.52
C LEU A 296 4.78 6.46 10.85
N HIS A 297 4.39 5.70 11.87
CA HIS A 297 5.05 4.47 12.29
C HIS A 297 4.07 3.29 12.25
N PHE A 298 4.32 2.34 11.34
CA PHE A 298 3.44 1.19 11.09
C PHE A 298 3.80 0.00 12.00
N SER A 299 3.43 0.05 13.28
CA SER A 299 3.81 -1.01 14.23
C SER A 299 3.09 -2.35 14.03
N GLY A 300 1.90 -2.31 13.42
CA GLY A 300 1.08 -3.49 13.09
C GLY A 300 1.36 -4.02 11.68
N ALA A 301 0.31 -4.08 10.85
CA ALA A 301 0.42 -4.47 9.45
C ALA A 301 1.40 -3.55 8.71
N LYS A 302 2.36 -4.15 8.00
CA LYS A 302 3.39 -3.41 7.27
C LYS A 302 2.87 -2.94 5.92
N PRO A 303 3.20 -1.71 5.47
CA PRO A 303 2.62 -1.12 4.27
C PRO A 303 2.94 -1.93 3.00
N TRP A 304 4.09 -2.60 2.96
CA TRP A 304 4.45 -3.51 1.86
C TRP A 304 3.69 -4.84 1.87
N GLY A 305 3.01 -5.22 2.96
CA GLY A 305 2.24 -6.46 3.03
C GLY A 305 1.14 -6.53 1.97
N HIS A 306 0.42 -5.42 1.77
CA HIS A 306 -0.66 -5.31 0.77
C HIS A 306 -0.15 -5.17 -0.67
N LEU A 307 1.09 -4.68 -0.86
CA LEU A 307 1.70 -4.51 -2.17
C LEU A 307 2.30 -5.80 -2.73
N LEU A 308 2.64 -6.75 -1.85
CA LEU A 308 3.34 -7.99 -2.21
C LEU A 308 2.41 -9.20 -2.41
N GLU A 309 1.10 -9.02 -2.22
CA GLU A 309 0.09 -9.97 -2.72
C GLU A 309 0.05 -10.00 -4.26
N ASP A 310 0.54 -8.94 -4.92
CA ASP A 310 0.92 -8.96 -6.34
C ASP A 310 2.39 -9.39 -6.49
N ALA A 311 2.62 -10.71 -6.55
CA ALA A 311 3.95 -11.34 -6.60
C ALA A 311 4.83 -10.90 -7.80
N SER A 312 4.27 -10.16 -8.78
CA SER A 312 4.93 -9.78 -10.01
C SER A 312 6.06 -8.75 -9.82
N ALA A 313 5.94 -7.83 -8.85
CA ALA A 313 6.93 -6.77 -8.62
C ALA A 313 8.27 -7.32 -8.08
N LEU A 314 8.22 -8.26 -7.13
CA LEU A 314 9.42 -8.92 -6.59
C LEU A 314 9.96 -10.02 -7.52
N GLN A 315 9.12 -10.73 -8.26
CA GLN A 315 9.60 -11.70 -9.27
C GLN A 315 10.39 -11.00 -10.40
N ARG A 316 9.99 -9.80 -10.81
CA ARG A 316 10.75 -8.95 -11.74
C ARG A 316 12.14 -8.56 -11.21
N LEU A 317 12.31 -8.43 -9.89
CA LEU A 317 13.58 -8.12 -9.22
C LEU A 317 14.51 -9.35 -9.10
N ARG A 318 13.98 -10.57 -9.09
CA ARG A 318 14.74 -11.81 -8.90
C ARG A 318 15.25 -12.46 -10.19
N ALA A 319 14.69 -12.09 -11.35
CA ALA A 319 14.85 -12.84 -12.59
C ALA A 319 16.06 -12.47 -13.48
N VAL A 320 16.99 -11.61 -13.04
CA VAL A 320 18.04 -11.11 -13.95
C VAL A 320 19.44 -11.27 -13.33
N GLY A 321 20.17 -12.25 -13.86
CA GLY A 321 21.61 -12.39 -13.70
C GLY A 321 22.40 -11.56 -14.72
N ASP A 322 23.60 -11.16 -14.29
CA ASP A 322 24.82 -10.91 -15.09
C ASP A 322 24.95 -9.72 -16.06
N SER A 323 24.23 -8.61 -15.89
CA SER A 323 24.79 -7.30 -16.32
C SER A 323 24.28 -6.12 -15.48
N GLN A 324 25.21 -5.34 -14.93
CA GLN A 324 24.92 -4.37 -13.87
C GLN A 324 24.23 -3.07 -14.35
N GLU A 325 24.49 -2.58 -15.56
CA GLU A 325 23.92 -1.30 -16.04
C GLU A 325 22.40 -1.38 -16.34
N PRO A 326 21.91 -2.37 -17.11
CA PRO A 326 20.47 -2.49 -17.40
C PRO A 326 19.65 -2.92 -16.19
N LEU A 327 20.27 -3.67 -15.26
CA LEU A 327 19.68 -4.04 -13.98
C LEU A 327 19.53 -2.80 -13.09
N ARG A 328 20.59 -1.99 -12.97
CA ARG A 328 20.59 -0.71 -12.26
C ARG A 328 19.50 0.21 -12.79
N GLU A 329 19.39 0.43 -14.10
CA GLU A 329 18.36 1.31 -14.65
C GLU A 329 16.95 0.77 -14.44
N LYS A 330 16.71 -0.53 -14.69
CA LYS A 330 15.38 -1.15 -14.47
C LYS A 330 14.96 -1.16 -13.01
N LEU A 331 15.92 -1.20 -12.10
CA LEU A 331 15.66 -1.34 -10.69
C LEU A 331 15.65 -0.01 -9.95
N VAL A 332 16.47 0.96 -10.36
CA VAL A 332 16.26 2.37 -10.02
C VAL A 332 14.90 2.81 -10.55
N LYS A 333 14.55 2.40 -11.77
CA LYS A 333 13.20 2.60 -12.31
C LYS A 333 12.17 1.85 -11.48
N GLY A 334 12.39 0.60 -11.07
CA GLY A 334 11.47 -0.19 -10.24
C GLY A 334 11.32 0.30 -8.79
N ILE A 335 12.37 0.85 -8.17
CA ILE A 335 12.34 1.50 -6.85
C ILE A 335 11.76 2.90 -6.98
N ARG A 336 12.02 3.62 -8.08
CA ARG A 336 11.38 4.89 -8.37
C ARG A 336 9.91 4.68 -8.73
N GLU A 337 9.55 3.60 -9.40
CA GLU A 337 8.20 3.15 -9.71
C GLU A 337 7.55 2.66 -8.44
N TYR A 338 8.21 1.87 -7.58
CA TYR A 338 7.73 1.48 -6.26
C TYR A 338 7.57 2.70 -5.34
N ALA A 339 8.49 3.65 -5.35
CA ALA A 339 8.38 4.91 -4.62
C ALA A 339 7.36 5.84 -5.28
N GLN A 340 7.15 5.75 -6.60
CA GLN A 340 6.08 6.37 -7.37
C GLN A 340 4.78 5.58 -7.28
N GLU A 341 4.75 4.35 -6.77
CA GLU A 341 3.62 3.44 -6.55
C GLU A 341 3.27 3.41 -5.07
N VAL A 342 4.19 3.81 -4.20
CA VAL A 342 4.02 4.25 -2.83
C VAL A 342 3.66 5.73 -2.83
N ALA A 343 4.15 6.53 -3.80
CA ALA A 343 3.67 7.87 -4.09
C ALA A 343 2.45 7.89 -5.01
N HIS A 344 2.18 6.84 -5.79
CA HIS A 344 0.92 6.54 -6.47
C HIS A 344 0.03 5.72 -5.56
N LEU A 345 0.51 5.11 -4.47
CA LEU A 345 -0.32 4.83 -3.32
C LEU A 345 -0.59 6.18 -2.73
N GLN A 346 0.36 7.03 -2.39
CA GLN A 346 0.12 8.38 -1.89
C GLN A 346 -0.77 9.24 -2.82
N VAL A 347 -0.73 9.02 -4.13
CA VAL A 347 -1.56 9.63 -5.16
C VAL A 347 -2.83 8.83 -5.41
N LEU A 348 -2.92 7.52 -5.17
CA LEU A 348 -4.16 6.71 -5.00
C LEU A 348 -4.78 7.07 -3.64
N CYS A 349 -4.19 6.86 -2.49
CA CYS A 349 -4.37 7.59 -1.23
C CYS A 349 -4.58 9.12 -1.35
N SER A 350 -4.41 9.80 -2.49
CA SER A 350 -4.87 11.18 -2.71
C SER A 350 -6.00 11.27 -3.76
N GLN A 351 -6.11 10.30 -4.67
CA GLN A 351 -7.13 10.14 -5.73
C GLN A 351 -8.31 9.24 -5.26
N LEU A 352 -8.04 8.04 -4.72
CA LEU A 352 -8.85 7.21 -3.78
C LEU A 352 -9.00 7.79 -2.37
N ARG A 353 -8.06 8.65 -1.94
CA ARG A 353 -8.00 9.25 -0.60
C ARG A 353 -7.75 8.28 0.59
N LEU A 354 -6.58 8.35 1.21
CA LEU A 354 -6.10 7.71 2.46
C LEU A 354 -5.04 8.65 3.12
N GLY A 355 -5.33 9.74 3.80
CA GLY A 355 -6.56 10.23 4.40
C GLY A 355 -7.37 11.06 3.44
N GLU A 356 -8.27 10.37 2.79
CA GLU A 356 -9.66 10.52 3.13
C GLU A 356 -10.34 9.18 2.70
N GLY A 357 -10.03 8.10 3.44
CA GLY A 357 -10.69 6.78 3.32
C GLY A 357 -10.86 6.04 4.66
N VAL A 358 -10.57 6.69 5.79
CA VAL A 358 -10.75 6.15 7.14
C VAL A 358 -11.70 7.04 7.98
N LEU A 359 -12.17 8.18 7.45
CA LEU A 359 -12.87 9.21 8.24
C LEU A 359 -14.12 9.82 7.56
N TRP A 360 -14.60 9.29 6.44
CA TRP A 360 -15.98 9.58 6.05
C TRP A 360 -16.74 8.41 5.47
N ARG A 361 -18.01 8.36 5.88
CA ARG A 361 -19.02 7.52 5.31
C ARG A 361 -19.36 8.07 3.92
N GLU A 362 -18.88 7.41 2.88
CA GLU A 362 -19.47 7.56 1.57
C GLU A 362 -20.84 6.86 1.61
N SER A 363 -21.89 7.61 1.30
CA SER A 363 -23.24 7.07 1.30
C SER A 363 -23.94 7.50 0.04
N ARG A 364 -24.70 6.56 -0.51
CA ARG A 364 -25.64 6.85 -1.56
C ARG A 364 -26.67 7.82 -1.02
N TRP A 365 -26.65 9.05 -1.51
CA TRP A 365 -27.61 10.06 -1.10
C TRP A 365 -28.89 9.97 -1.93
N ASP A 366 -28.75 9.74 -3.23
CA ASP A 366 -29.87 9.48 -4.13
C ASP A 366 -29.48 8.52 -5.25
N ARG A 367 -30.47 7.85 -5.85
CA ARG A 367 -30.27 6.96 -7.00
C ARG A 367 -31.51 6.94 -7.86
N VAL A 368 -31.32 7.15 -9.16
CA VAL A 368 -32.39 7.18 -10.16
C VAL A 368 -31.95 6.36 -11.36
N GLN A 369 -32.82 5.45 -11.81
CA GLN A 369 -32.64 4.81 -13.10
C GLN A 369 -33.30 5.65 -14.19
N LEU A 370 -32.53 5.98 -15.23
CA LEU A 370 -33.01 6.71 -16.39
C LEU A 370 -33.14 5.75 -17.58
N PRO A 371 -34.21 5.86 -18.41
CA PRO A 371 -34.41 5.03 -19.59
C PRO A 371 -33.56 5.51 -20.79
N LEU A 372 -32.30 5.86 -20.53
CA LEU A 372 -31.37 6.37 -21.52
C LEU A 372 -30.06 5.59 -21.43
N GLU A 373 -29.33 5.55 -22.53
CA GLU A 373 -27.96 5.04 -22.53
C GLU A 373 -27.01 5.98 -21.78
N PRO A 374 -25.92 5.47 -21.16
CA PRO A 374 -25.03 6.27 -20.32
C PRO A 374 -24.47 7.53 -20.98
N ASP A 375 -24.10 7.49 -22.25
CA ASP A 375 -23.54 8.65 -22.95
C ASP A 375 -24.56 9.77 -23.16
N LEU A 376 -25.80 9.40 -23.52
CA LEU A 376 -26.88 10.38 -23.66
C LEU A 376 -27.31 10.95 -22.31
N THR A 377 -27.37 10.10 -21.27
CA THR A 377 -27.59 10.53 -19.87
C THR A 377 -26.54 11.55 -19.44
N ARG A 378 -25.27 11.30 -19.73
CA ARG A 378 -24.17 12.24 -19.41
C ARG A 378 -24.32 13.57 -20.13
N ALA A 379 -24.68 13.55 -21.41
CA ALA A 379 -24.85 14.77 -22.20
C ALA A 379 -25.99 15.64 -21.64
N GLN A 380 -27.14 15.04 -21.32
CA GLN A 380 -28.27 15.76 -20.73
C GLN A 380 -27.95 16.29 -19.33
N LEU A 381 -27.34 15.47 -18.47
CA LEU A 381 -26.94 15.90 -17.14
C LEU A 381 -25.89 17.02 -17.20
N HIS A 382 -24.95 16.98 -18.15
CA HIS A 382 -23.94 18.04 -18.27
C HIS A 382 -24.54 19.42 -18.53
N ALA A 383 -25.64 19.49 -19.30
CA ALA A 383 -26.36 20.74 -19.55
C ALA A 383 -27.14 21.24 -18.32
N ALA A 384 -27.58 20.33 -17.44
CA ALA A 384 -28.40 20.66 -16.27
C ALA A 384 -27.59 20.83 -14.96
N LEU A 385 -26.36 20.31 -14.91
CA LEU A 385 -25.48 20.39 -13.74
C LEU A 385 -24.82 21.77 -13.59
N PRO A 386 -24.37 22.15 -12.37
CA PRO A 386 -23.67 23.41 -12.14
C PRO A 386 -22.49 23.65 -13.10
N PRO A 387 -22.31 24.88 -13.62
CA PRO A 387 -21.24 25.19 -14.55
C PRO A 387 -19.86 25.07 -13.89
N GLY A 388 -18.85 24.64 -14.65
CA GLY A 388 -17.47 24.51 -14.18
C GLY A 388 -17.09 23.15 -13.58
N GLY A 389 -18.05 22.26 -13.35
CA GLY A 389 -17.78 20.87 -12.99
C GLY A 389 -17.23 20.04 -14.15
N ARG A 390 -16.55 18.93 -13.86
CA ARG A 390 -15.85 18.11 -14.86
C ARG A 390 -16.21 16.63 -14.78
N TRP A 391 -16.25 15.99 -15.94
CA TRP A 391 -16.43 14.54 -16.07
C TRP A 391 -15.08 13.81 -16.07
N PHE A 392 -15.07 12.63 -15.46
CA PHE A 392 -13.94 11.70 -15.40
C PHE A 392 -14.42 10.29 -15.74
N ALA A 393 -13.53 9.46 -16.28
CA ALA A 393 -13.77 8.02 -16.35
C ALA A 393 -13.76 7.45 -14.92
N GLY A 394 -14.76 6.63 -14.59
CA GLY A 394 -14.79 5.94 -13.30
C GLY A 394 -13.86 4.73 -13.27
N GLN A 395 -13.60 4.19 -12.07
CA GLN A 395 -12.76 3.01 -11.89
C GLN A 395 -13.46 1.69 -12.29
N ARG A 396 -14.79 1.70 -12.39
CA ARG A 396 -15.57 0.56 -12.84
C ARG A 396 -15.73 0.63 -14.37
N PRO A 397 -15.69 -0.50 -15.09
CA PRO A 397 -15.99 -0.52 -16.51
C PRO A 397 -17.33 0.16 -16.79
N LEU A 398 -17.38 1.02 -17.82
CA LEU A 398 -18.59 1.72 -18.26
C LEU A 398 -19.22 2.67 -17.22
N THR A 399 -18.41 3.26 -16.32
CA THR A 399 -18.88 4.34 -15.43
C THR A 399 -18.20 5.68 -15.70
N ALA A 400 -18.95 6.76 -15.47
CA ALA A 400 -18.46 8.12 -15.57
C ALA A 400 -18.83 8.91 -14.31
N LEU A 401 -17.92 9.75 -13.84
CA LEU A 401 -18.03 10.53 -12.61
C LEU A 401 -18.03 12.02 -12.94
N TRP A 402 -19.00 12.77 -12.44
CA TRP A 402 -19.04 14.22 -12.49
C TRP A 402 -18.70 14.82 -11.14
N VAL A 403 -17.74 15.74 -11.14
CA VAL A 403 -17.24 16.44 -9.96
C VAL A 403 -17.61 17.93 -10.03
N PRO A 404 -18.14 18.53 -8.96
CA PRO A 404 -18.51 19.96 -8.90
C PRO A 404 -17.35 20.92 -9.20
N PRO A 405 -17.64 22.16 -9.62
CA PRO A 405 -16.66 23.24 -9.58
C PRO A 405 -16.13 23.38 -8.14
N ASP A 406 -14.83 23.67 -8.00
CA ASP A 406 -14.13 23.88 -6.71
C ASP A 406 -13.87 22.63 -5.85
N ALA A 407 -14.24 21.44 -6.33
CA ALA A 407 -14.01 20.16 -5.65
C ALA A 407 -12.92 19.33 -6.34
N GLY A 408 -11.78 19.09 -5.69
CA GLY A 408 -10.74 18.14 -6.09
C GLY A 408 -10.03 18.41 -7.42
N LEU A 409 -10.38 19.49 -8.11
CA LEU A 409 -9.83 19.83 -9.42
C LEU A 409 -8.43 20.48 -9.29
N PRO A 410 -7.49 20.17 -10.19
CA PRO A 410 -6.22 20.86 -10.26
C PRO A 410 -6.42 22.34 -10.60
N LEU A 411 -5.67 23.21 -9.93
CA LEU A 411 -5.57 24.63 -10.27
C LEU A 411 -4.94 24.78 -11.66
N ALA A 412 -5.50 25.67 -12.49
CA ALA A 412 -4.97 25.95 -13.82
C ALA A 412 -3.49 26.40 -13.72
N GLY A 413 -2.59 25.77 -14.48
CA GLY A 413 -1.15 26.03 -14.43
C GLY A 413 -0.39 25.38 -13.26
N HIS A 414 -1.08 24.72 -12.33
CA HIS A 414 -0.48 24.04 -11.18
C HIS A 414 -1.08 22.63 -11.00
N PRO A 415 -0.66 21.64 -11.80
CA PRO A 415 -1.28 20.31 -11.84
C PRO A 415 -1.23 19.54 -10.51
N MET A 416 -0.37 19.96 -9.58
CA MET A 416 -0.19 19.36 -8.26
C MET A 416 -0.95 20.08 -7.13
N LYS A 417 -1.50 21.29 -7.36
CA LYS A 417 -2.28 22.04 -6.36
C LYS A 417 -3.78 21.89 -6.64
N ARG A 418 -4.58 21.59 -5.62
CA ARG A 418 -6.04 21.40 -5.72
C ARG A 418 -6.77 22.40 -4.82
N LEU A 419 -8.03 22.70 -5.16
CA LEU A 419 -8.87 23.68 -4.45
C LEU A 419 -9.36 23.16 -3.09
N ALA A 420 -10.06 22.01 -3.08
CA ALA A 420 -10.59 21.36 -1.88
C ALA A 420 -10.78 19.84 -2.13
N PRO A 421 -11.04 19.01 -1.12
CA PRO A 421 -11.44 17.62 -1.33
C PRO A 421 -12.88 17.53 -1.91
N VAL A 422 -13.13 16.69 -2.93
CA VAL A 422 -14.49 16.34 -3.42
C VAL A 422 -15.34 15.69 -2.32
N ALA A 423 -16.33 16.42 -1.79
CA ALA A 423 -17.24 15.96 -0.76
C ALA A 423 -18.55 15.33 -1.31
N ALA A 424 -18.88 15.60 -2.57
CA ALA A 424 -20.01 15.03 -3.28
C ALA A 424 -19.69 14.87 -4.77
N TYR A 425 -20.22 13.83 -5.40
CA TYR A 425 -20.08 13.60 -6.84
C TYR A 425 -21.28 12.84 -7.40
N LEU A 426 -21.47 12.92 -8.72
CA LEU A 426 -22.51 12.20 -9.44
C LEU A 426 -21.88 11.12 -10.29
N GLU A 427 -22.40 9.90 -10.22
CA GLU A 427 -21.97 8.76 -11.03
C GLU A 427 -23.06 8.35 -12.01
N VAL A 428 -22.66 8.05 -13.26
CA VAL A 428 -23.49 7.41 -14.27
C VAL A 428 -22.87 6.07 -14.61
N ALA A 429 -23.62 4.98 -14.41
CA ALA A 429 -23.19 3.62 -14.75
C ALA A 429 -24.16 2.97 -15.74
N CYS A 430 -23.65 2.06 -16.57
CA CYS A 430 -24.51 1.08 -17.23
C CYS A 430 -25.16 0.21 -16.13
N ALA A 431 -26.49 0.10 -16.12
CA ALA A 431 -27.15 -0.80 -15.19
C ALA A 431 -26.65 -2.24 -15.46
N VAL A 432 -25.92 -2.83 -14.51
CA VAL A 432 -25.43 -4.21 -14.60
C VAL A 432 -26.65 -5.12 -14.69
N VAL A 433 -26.80 -5.82 -15.80
CA VAL A 433 -27.83 -6.84 -15.97
C VAL A 433 -27.35 -8.05 -15.15
N THR A 434 -28.04 -8.37 -14.06
CA THR A 434 -27.84 -9.64 -13.34
C THR A 434 -28.00 -10.79 -14.34
N PRO A 435 -27.06 -11.77 -14.39
CA PRO A 435 -27.21 -12.93 -15.25
C PRO A 435 -28.54 -13.63 -15.00
N THR A 436 -29.29 -13.85 -16.08
CA THR A 436 -30.59 -14.53 -16.08
C THR A 436 -30.48 -15.90 -16.74
N ILE A 437 -31.51 -16.73 -16.57
CA ILE A 437 -31.59 -18.05 -17.22
C ILE A 437 -31.42 -17.88 -18.74
N GLY A 438 -30.44 -18.59 -19.30
CA GLY A 438 -30.06 -18.54 -20.71
C GLY A 438 -28.78 -17.75 -21.00
N ASP A 439 -28.31 -16.90 -20.10
CA ASP A 439 -27.07 -16.14 -20.29
C ASP A 439 -25.83 -17.04 -20.21
N THR A 440 -24.81 -16.69 -20.99
CA THR A 440 -23.49 -17.34 -20.93
C THR A 440 -22.57 -16.57 -19.99
N VAL A 441 -22.03 -17.26 -19.01
CA VAL A 441 -21.14 -16.73 -17.97
C VAL A 441 -19.77 -17.40 -18.04
N ARG A 442 -18.72 -16.66 -17.68
CA ARG A 442 -17.36 -17.21 -17.57
C ARG A 442 -17.04 -17.45 -16.11
N MET A 443 -16.50 -18.63 -15.82
CA MET A 443 -16.14 -19.02 -14.47
C MET A 443 -14.84 -19.83 -14.49
N ARG A 444 -14.01 -19.62 -13.47
CA ARG A 444 -12.82 -20.45 -13.24
C ARG A 444 -13.21 -21.74 -12.52
N VAL A 445 -12.83 -22.87 -13.09
CA VAL A 445 -12.98 -24.21 -12.48
C VAL A 445 -11.60 -24.87 -12.52
N GLY A 446 -11.07 -25.18 -11.34
CA GLY A 446 -9.67 -25.59 -11.19
C GLY A 446 -8.70 -24.51 -11.66
N SER A 447 -7.80 -24.86 -12.58
CA SER A 447 -6.82 -23.95 -13.17
C SER A 447 -7.26 -23.30 -14.48
N ALA A 448 -8.44 -23.65 -15.01
CA ALA A 448 -8.92 -23.22 -16.32
C ALA A 448 -10.13 -22.29 -16.22
N GLU A 449 -10.21 -21.30 -17.12
CA GLU A 449 -11.43 -20.52 -17.35
C GLU A 449 -12.31 -21.21 -18.39
N ARG A 450 -13.58 -21.37 -18.07
CA ARG A 450 -14.56 -22.07 -18.90
C ARG A 450 -15.87 -21.27 -18.97
N GLU A 451 -16.63 -21.49 -20.04
CA GLU A 451 -17.93 -20.84 -20.24
C GLU A 451 -19.07 -21.80 -19.90
N PHE A 452 -20.08 -21.28 -19.18
CA PHE A 452 -21.27 -22.01 -18.74
C PHE A 452 -22.53 -21.24 -19.12
N LYS A 453 -23.66 -21.94 -19.28
CA LYS A 453 -24.97 -21.32 -19.39
C LYS A 453 -25.69 -21.35 -18.05
N VAL A 454 -26.31 -20.23 -17.67
CA VAL A 454 -27.20 -20.19 -16.50
C VAL A 454 -28.46 -20.98 -16.83
N VAL A 455 -28.72 -22.07 -16.10
CA VAL A 455 -29.88 -22.94 -16.33
C VAL A 455 -30.97 -22.77 -15.28
N ALA A 456 -30.62 -22.29 -14.08
CA ALA A 456 -31.57 -21.95 -13.03
C ALA A 456 -31.04 -20.82 -12.15
N VAL A 457 -31.94 -20.04 -11.57
CA VAL A 457 -31.63 -19.04 -10.53
C VAL A 457 -32.64 -19.24 -9.40
N GLN A 458 -32.14 -19.48 -8.19
CA GLN A 458 -32.90 -19.73 -6.98
C GLN A 458 -33.25 -18.40 -6.28
N GLU A 459 -34.30 -18.38 -5.45
CA GLU A 459 -34.76 -17.17 -4.74
C GLU A 459 -33.72 -16.62 -3.74
N ASP A 460 -32.81 -17.47 -3.27
CA ASP A 460 -31.71 -17.11 -2.37
C ASP A 460 -30.53 -16.40 -3.08
N GLY A 461 -30.61 -16.24 -4.41
CA GLY A 461 -29.57 -15.63 -5.22
C GLY A 461 -28.46 -16.58 -5.69
N THR A 462 -28.67 -17.90 -5.58
CA THR A 462 -27.78 -18.93 -6.14
C THR A 462 -28.19 -19.30 -7.57
N ALA A 463 -27.26 -19.32 -8.51
CA ALA A 463 -27.47 -19.78 -9.88
C ALA A 463 -26.83 -21.16 -10.11
N THR A 464 -27.56 -22.01 -10.82
CA THR A 464 -27.01 -23.25 -11.39
C THR A 464 -26.53 -22.95 -12.80
N VAL A 465 -25.26 -23.26 -13.06
CA VAL A 465 -24.62 -23.06 -14.36
C VAL A 465 -24.19 -24.40 -14.93
N ARG A 466 -24.46 -24.63 -16.23
CA ARG A 466 -24.21 -25.90 -16.94
C ARG A 466 -23.40 -25.66 -18.21
N ARG A 467 -22.42 -26.52 -18.47
CA ARG A 467 -21.79 -26.64 -19.79
C ARG A 467 -21.95 -28.05 -20.34
N ASN A 468 -21.95 -28.20 -21.66
CA ASN A 468 -21.88 -29.50 -22.29
C ASN A 468 -20.42 -29.96 -22.32
N VAL A 469 -20.17 -31.20 -21.91
CA VAL A 469 -18.86 -31.84 -22.02
C VAL A 469 -18.81 -32.49 -23.39
N ALA A 470 -17.92 -31.97 -24.24
CA ALA A 470 -17.75 -32.43 -25.62
C ALA A 470 -16.26 -32.57 -25.92
N LEU A 471 -15.93 -33.34 -26.95
CA LEU A 471 -14.54 -33.48 -27.38
C LEU A 471 -14.00 -32.10 -27.78
N PRO A 472 -12.79 -31.73 -27.31
CA PRO A 472 -12.16 -30.51 -27.76
C PRO A 472 -11.94 -30.52 -29.28
N PRO A 473 -11.75 -29.34 -29.90
CA PRO A 473 -11.36 -29.27 -31.30
C PRO A 473 -10.18 -30.20 -31.61
N ASP A 474 -10.23 -30.83 -32.78
CA ASP A 474 -9.21 -31.76 -33.29
C ASP A 474 -9.10 -33.12 -32.57
N TRP A 475 -9.91 -33.37 -31.55
CA TRP A 475 -10.02 -34.70 -30.91
C TRP A 475 -11.14 -35.54 -31.51
N TRP A 476 -10.85 -36.82 -31.68
CA TRP A 476 -11.76 -37.80 -32.28
C TRP A 476 -11.81 -39.06 -31.44
N ARG A 477 -13.02 -39.63 -31.29
CA ARG A 477 -13.21 -40.96 -30.70
C ARG A 477 -13.03 -42.02 -31.79
N ALA A 478 -12.22 -43.03 -31.51
CA ALA A 478 -12.00 -44.21 -32.34
C ALA A 478 -12.16 -45.47 -31.48
N LEU A 479 -12.17 -46.63 -32.12
CA LEU A 479 -12.30 -47.94 -31.46
C LEU A 479 -11.08 -48.80 -31.79
N ASP A 480 -10.53 -49.44 -30.76
CA ASP A 480 -9.60 -50.55 -30.88
C ASP A 480 -10.30 -51.80 -30.33
N GLY A 481 -10.82 -52.63 -31.24
CA GLY A 481 -11.83 -53.63 -30.91
C GLY A 481 -13.09 -52.98 -30.31
N ASP A 482 -13.46 -53.38 -29.09
CA ASP A 482 -14.60 -52.82 -28.34
C ASP A 482 -14.18 -51.72 -27.33
N CYS A 483 -12.92 -51.28 -27.37
CA CYS A 483 -12.39 -50.30 -26.43
C CYS A 483 -12.27 -48.92 -27.10
N PRO A 484 -13.01 -47.91 -26.63
CA PRO A 484 -12.89 -46.57 -27.18
C PRO A 484 -11.57 -45.91 -26.76
N TYR A 485 -10.91 -45.25 -27.71
CA TYR A 485 -9.78 -44.36 -27.47
C TYR A 485 -9.99 -43.03 -28.17
N TYR A 486 -9.22 -42.03 -27.76
CA TYR A 486 -9.26 -40.68 -28.27
C TYR A 486 -7.92 -40.34 -28.92
N TYR A 487 -7.98 -39.78 -30.13
CA TYR A 487 -6.79 -39.30 -30.81
C TYR A 487 -6.96 -37.84 -31.24
N ASN A 488 -5.88 -37.07 -31.13
CA ASN A 488 -5.83 -35.71 -31.60
C ASN A 488 -5.22 -35.68 -33.01
N ALA A 489 -5.98 -35.23 -34.00
CA ALA A 489 -5.58 -35.19 -35.40
C ALA A 489 -4.46 -34.18 -35.69
N SER A 490 -4.33 -33.13 -34.87
CA SER A 490 -3.32 -32.08 -35.05
C SER A 490 -1.97 -32.43 -34.44
N THR A 491 -1.95 -33.14 -33.30
CA THR A 491 -0.72 -33.50 -32.58
C THR A 491 -0.29 -34.95 -32.76
N GLY A 492 -1.18 -35.81 -33.26
CA GLY A 492 -0.97 -37.26 -33.33
C GLY A 492 -1.03 -37.97 -31.98
N GLN A 493 -1.42 -37.27 -30.91
CA GLN A 493 -1.54 -37.83 -29.56
C GLN A 493 -2.68 -38.86 -29.51
N VAL A 494 -2.45 -39.98 -28.83
CA VAL A 494 -3.44 -41.03 -28.56
C VAL A 494 -3.55 -41.24 -27.05
N GLN A 495 -4.77 -41.30 -26.54
CA GLN A 495 -5.05 -41.60 -25.13
C GLN A 495 -6.37 -42.34 -24.98
N TRP A 496 -6.53 -43.06 -23.89
CA TRP A 496 -7.75 -43.83 -23.60
C TRP A 496 -8.74 -43.04 -22.73
N GLU A 497 -8.25 -42.01 -22.04
CA GLU A 497 -9.04 -41.13 -21.17
C GLU A 497 -9.67 -39.99 -21.97
N PHE A 498 -10.88 -39.57 -21.58
CA PHE A 498 -11.56 -38.46 -22.23
C PHE A 498 -10.78 -37.14 -22.04
N PRO A 499 -10.41 -36.42 -23.12
CA PRO A 499 -9.48 -35.27 -23.03
C PRO A 499 -9.96 -34.05 -22.25
N ASP A 500 -11.27 -33.84 -22.11
CA ASP A 500 -11.84 -32.68 -21.38
C ASP A 500 -12.73 -33.12 -20.21
N LEU A 501 -12.22 -34.07 -19.42
CA LEU A 501 -12.94 -34.61 -18.28
C LEU A 501 -13.11 -33.52 -17.19
N PRO A 502 -14.31 -33.34 -16.61
CA PRO A 502 -14.51 -32.40 -15.50
C PRO A 502 -13.70 -32.77 -14.26
N ASP A 503 -13.32 -31.78 -13.43
CA ASP A 503 -12.40 -31.95 -12.29
C ASP A 503 -12.82 -33.00 -11.24
N HIS A 504 -14.12 -33.27 -11.11
CA HIS A 504 -14.69 -34.24 -10.16
C HIS A 504 -14.99 -35.61 -10.80
N TRP A 505 -14.55 -35.80 -12.04
CA TRP A 505 -14.66 -37.07 -12.76
C TRP A 505 -13.28 -37.68 -12.94
N HIS A 506 -13.19 -38.99 -12.71
CA HIS A 506 -11.96 -39.77 -12.79
C HIS A 506 -12.14 -40.89 -13.79
N ALA A 507 -11.15 -41.08 -14.66
CA ALA A 507 -11.07 -42.26 -15.54
C ALA A 507 -10.32 -43.38 -14.81
N VAL A 508 -10.91 -44.57 -14.77
CA VAL A 508 -10.35 -45.73 -14.04
C VAL A 508 -10.35 -46.95 -14.96
N THR A 509 -9.21 -47.65 -14.99
CA THR A 509 -9.11 -48.93 -15.69
C THR A 509 -9.70 -50.05 -14.83
N ASP A 510 -10.69 -50.74 -15.38
CA ASP A 510 -11.25 -51.95 -14.78
C ASP A 510 -10.21 -53.08 -14.83
N PRO A 511 -9.82 -53.67 -13.69
CA PRO A 511 -8.75 -54.67 -13.65
C PRO A 511 -9.12 -55.99 -14.33
N GLU A 512 -10.40 -56.34 -14.44
CA GLU A 512 -10.87 -57.61 -15.03
C GLU A 512 -11.00 -57.52 -16.55
N THR A 513 -11.53 -56.40 -17.04
CA THR A 513 -11.85 -56.20 -18.46
C THR A 513 -10.83 -55.35 -19.19
N GLN A 514 -9.92 -54.67 -18.47
CA GLN A 514 -8.96 -53.69 -18.99
C GLN A 514 -9.62 -52.50 -19.71
N LYS A 515 -10.94 -52.31 -19.53
CA LYS A 515 -11.70 -51.19 -20.11
C LYS A 515 -11.72 -50.00 -19.15
N ILE A 516 -11.80 -48.78 -19.70
CA ILE A 516 -11.94 -47.58 -18.88
C ILE A 516 -13.42 -47.34 -18.54
N TYR A 517 -13.71 -47.11 -17.27
CA TYR A 517 -14.96 -46.52 -16.81
C TYR A 517 -14.69 -45.18 -16.11
N TYR A 518 -15.73 -44.35 -16.04
CA TYR A 518 -15.67 -43.02 -15.44
C TYR A 518 -16.43 -43.02 -14.12
N TYR A 519 -15.83 -42.43 -13.09
CA TYR A 519 -16.37 -42.32 -11.74
C TYR A 519 -16.41 -40.86 -11.31
N CYS A 520 -17.55 -40.42 -10.76
CA CYS A 520 -17.75 -39.08 -10.22
C CYS A 520 -17.63 -39.08 -8.68
N ASP A 521 -16.77 -38.22 -8.12
CA ASP A 521 -16.59 -38.03 -6.67
C ASP A 521 -17.45 -36.91 -6.06
N GLY A 522 -18.53 -36.53 -6.75
CA GLY A 522 -19.44 -35.46 -6.34
C GLY A 522 -20.51 -35.84 -5.29
N ARG A 523 -21.57 -35.02 -5.20
CA ARG A 523 -22.70 -35.22 -4.25
C ARG A 523 -23.44 -36.55 -4.48
N THR A 524 -23.36 -37.11 -5.68
CA THR A 524 -23.88 -38.44 -6.04
C THR A 524 -22.74 -39.27 -6.60
N VAL A 525 -22.43 -40.39 -5.95
CA VAL A 525 -21.46 -41.37 -6.47
C VAL A 525 -22.09 -42.05 -7.68
N GLU A 526 -21.58 -41.73 -8.86
CA GLU A 526 -22.03 -42.31 -10.13
C GLU A 526 -20.86 -43.01 -10.83
N ARG A 527 -21.16 -44.12 -11.52
CA ARG A 527 -20.21 -44.88 -12.34
C ARG A 527 -20.83 -45.12 -13.71
N SER A 528 -20.08 -44.81 -14.76
CA SER A 528 -20.53 -44.92 -16.14
C SER A 528 -19.43 -45.47 -17.04
N TRP A 529 -19.79 -46.26 -18.04
CA TRP A 529 -18.87 -46.70 -19.10
C TRP A 529 -18.71 -45.66 -20.21
N GLU A 530 -19.55 -44.62 -20.22
CA GLU A 530 -19.48 -43.48 -21.13
C GLU A 530 -19.07 -42.21 -20.36
N PRO A 531 -18.33 -41.28 -20.98
CA PRO A 531 -17.92 -40.03 -20.34
C PRO A 531 -19.14 -39.13 -20.03
N PRO A 532 -19.02 -38.19 -19.07
CA PRO A 532 -20.11 -37.26 -18.76
C PRO A 532 -20.48 -36.41 -19.96
N THR A 533 -21.77 -36.13 -20.12
CA THR A 533 -22.30 -35.30 -21.22
C THR A 533 -22.43 -33.83 -20.87
N PHE A 534 -22.41 -33.50 -19.58
CA PHE A 534 -22.47 -32.13 -19.07
C PHE A 534 -21.79 -32.00 -17.71
N GLU A 535 -21.48 -30.77 -17.33
CA GLU A 535 -20.92 -30.40 -16.02
C GLU A 535 -21.75 -29.25 -15.43
N GLU A 536 -22.08 -29.34 -14.14
CA GLU A 536 -22.87 -28.33 -13.41
C GLU A 536 -22.18 -27.81 -12.17
N HIS A 537 -22.42 -26.53 -11.87
CA HIS A 537 -21.98 -25.88 -10.64
C HIS A 537 -23.07 -24.98 -10.08
N GLU A 538 -23.15 -24.88 -8.75
CA GLU A 538 -23.95 -23.88 -8.04
C GLU A 538 -23.05 -22.74 -7.58
N ARG A 539 -23.39 -21.49 -7.92
CA ARG A 539 -22.65 -20.29 -7.52
C ARG A 539 -23.58 -19.11 -7.25
N PRO A 540 -23.24 -18.21 -6.31
CA PRO A 540 -23.97 -16.97 -6.14
C PRO A 540 -24.00 -16.13 -7.45
N VAL A 541 -25.16 -15.62 -7.85
CA VAL A 541 -25.33 -14.80 -9.08
C VAL A 541 -24.37 -13.61 -9.13
N LYS A 542 -24.07 -13.03 -7.96
CA LYS A 542 -23.14 -11.91 -7.79
C LYS A 542 -21.67 -12.23 -8.13
N GLU A 543 -21.31 -13.52 -8.18
CA GLU A 543 -19.96 -14.00 -8.50
C GLU A 543 -19.83 -14.42 -9.97
N LEU A 544 -20.91 -14.31 -10.76
CA LEU A 544 -20.94 -14.69 -12.16
C LEU A 544 -20.75 -13.47 -13.07
N GLU A 545 -19.79 -13.58 -14.00
CA GLU A 545 -19.53 -12.57 -15.03
C GLU A 545 -20.13 -13.03 -16.38
N ALA A 546 -21.08 -12.28 -16.93
CA ALA A 546 -21.67 -12.57 -18.23
C ALA A 546 -20.71 -12.26 -19.39
N VAL A 547 -20.47 -13.24 -20.28
CA VAL A 547 -19.57 -13.13 -21.43
C VAL A 547 -20.14 -12.24 -22.53
N ALA A 548 -21.46 -12.24 -22.67
CA ALA A 548 -22.20 -11.39 -23.59
C ALA A 548 -23.61 -11.20 -23.02
N PRO A 549 -23.88 -10.14 -22.23
CA PRO A 549 -25.23 -9.86 -21.78
C PRO A 549 -26.11 -9.61 -23.00
N SER A 550 -27.18 -10.39 -23.12
CA SER A 550 -28.18 -10.19 -24.14
C SER A 550 -28.84 -8.82 -23.90
N ALA A 551 -28.59 -7.89 -24.85
CA ALA A 551 -28.97 -6.46 -24.87
C ALA A 551 -28.09 -5.47 -24.07
N ARG A 552 -27.34 -4.63 -24.80
CA ARG A 552 -26.73 -3.40 -24.28
C ARG A 552 -27.79 -2.52 -23.61
N GLY A 553 -27.45 -2.00 -22.43
CA GLY A 553 -28.35 -1.30 -21.53
C GLY A 553 -28.89 0.01 -22.10
N LYS A 554 -30.16 0.01 -22.51
CA LYS A 554 -30.99 1.22 -22.74
C LYS A 554 -31.27 2.01 -21.46
N ARG A 555 -30.59 1.72 -20.36
CA ARG A 555 -30.85 2.26 -19.03
C ARG A 555 -29.56 2.62 -18.33
N SER A 556 -29.56 3.81 -17.75
CA SER A 556 -28.46 4.34 -16.96
C SER A 556 -28.86 4.34 -15.50
N ASP A 557 -27.92 3.98 -14.65
CA ASP A 557 -28.05 4.13 -13.22
C ASP A 557 -27.30 5.40 -12.80
N VAL A 558 -28.04 6.39 -12.34
CA VAL A 558 -27.50 7.67 -11.89
C VAL A 558 -27.51 7.70 -10.38
N THR A 559 -26.33 7.81 -9.78
CA THR A 559 -26.17 7.81 -8.33
C THR A 559 -25.52 9.10 -7.87
N ILE A 560 -26.14 9.77 -6.88
CA ILE A 560 -25.52 10.91 -6.19
C ILE A 560 -24.86 10.39 -4.93
N TRP A 561 -23.55 10.54 -4.87
CA TRP A 561 -22.73 10.14 -3.74
C TRP A 561 -22.42 11.35 -2.86
N ARG A 562 -22.59 11.18 -1.55
CA ARG A 562 -22.14 12.14 -0.54
C ARG A 562 -21.11 11.50 0.36
N ARG A 563 -20.18 12.30 0.86
CA ARG A 563 -19.22 11.93 1.90
C ARG A 563 -19.54 12.70 3.18
N SER A 564 -19.25 12.10 4.34
CA SER A 564 -19.66 12.65 5.64
C SER A 564 -18.93 13.92 6.10
N PHE A 565 -17.95 14.43 5.36
CA PHE A 565 -17.36 15.76 5.56
C PHE A 565 -17.94 16.82 4.63
N LEU A 566 -19.03 16.51 3.91
CA LEU A 566 -19.75 17.51 3.14
C LEU A 566 -20.31 18.59 4.08
N GLU A 567 -19.70 19.76 4.04
CA GLU A 567 -20.12 20.92 4.84
C GLU A 567 -21.37 21.59 4.27
N ASP A 568 -21.44 21.71 2.94
CA ASP A 568 -22.55 22.36 2.23
C ASP A 568 -23.42 21.33 1.47
N PRO A 569 -24.65 21.05 1.92
CA PRO A 569 -25.54 20.12 1.24
C PRO A 569 -26.13 20.69 -0.06
N GLU A 570 -26.03 22.00 -0.36
CA GLU A 570 -26.59 22.60 -1.58
C GLU A 570 -26.06 21.94 -2.86
N VAL A 571 -24.81 21.47 -2.83
CA VAL A 571 -24.23 20.75 -3.97
C VAL A 571 -25.00 19.45 -4.29
N LEU A 572 -25.53 18.75 -3.28
CA LEU A 572 -26.35 17.55 -3.47
C LEU A 572 -27.71 17.91 -4.05
N TYR A 573 -28.33 18.97 -3.53
CA TYR A 573 -29.62 19.45 -4.04
C TYR A 573 -29.52 19.96 -5.47
N ALA A 574 -28.41 20.60 -5.85
CA ALA A 574 -28.14 21.00 -7.23
C ALA A 574 -28.06 19.79 -8.17
N MET A 575 -27.33 18.73 -7.78
CA MET A 575 -27.28 17.47 -8.53
C MET A 575 -28.68 16.83 -8.63
N LYS A 576 -29.47 16.84 -7.55
CA LYS A 576 -30.84 16.30 -7.55
C LYS A 576 -31.76 17.04 -8.52
N ARG A 577 -31.70 18.37 -8.55
CA ARG A 577 -32.49 19.19 -9.48
C ARG A 577 -32.11 18.90 -10.92
N ALA A 578 -30.81 18.71 -11.20
CA ALA A 578 -30.35 18.32 -12.53
C ALA A 578 -30.90 16.96 -12.96
N VAL A 579 -30.84 15.95 -12.07
CA VAL A 579 -31.42 14.61 -12.33
C VAL A 579 -32.93 14.70 -12.56
N ALA A 580 -33.66 15.47 -11.74
CA ALA A 580 -35.10 15.66 -11.89
C ALA A 580 -35.49 16.39 -13.18
N ALA A 581 -34.69 17.37 -13.62
CA ALA A 581 -34.88 18.05 -14.90
C ALA A 581 -34.74 17.07 -16.08
N CYS A 582 -33.72 16.20 -16.06
CA CYS A 582 -33.59 15.14 -17.06
C CYS A 582 -34.80 14.21 -17.07
N VAL A 583 -35.32 13.81 -15.91
CA VAL A 583 -36.55 12.97 -15.82
C VAL A 583 -37.76 13.69 -16.43
N ALA A 584 -37.95 14.98 -16.13
CA ALA A 584 -39.08 15.76 -16.61
C ALA A 584 -39.04 16.01 -18.13
N GLU A 585 -37.86 16.20 -18.71
CA GLU A 585 -37.69 16.27 -20.17
C GLU A 585 -38.11 14.97 -20.85
N GLN A 586 -37.79 13.81 -20.26
CA GLN A 586 -38.22 12.51 -20.77
C GLN A 586 -39.75 12.35 -20.76
N THR A 587 -40.40 12.87 -19.72
CA THR A 587 -41.87 12.82 -19.62
C THR A 587 -42.56 13.73 -20.64
N LYS A 588 -41.90 14.82 -21.05
CA LYS A 588 -42.39 15.72 -22.12
C LYS A 588 -42.14 15.17 -23.53
N SER A 589 -41.07 14.42 -23.74
CA SER A 589 -40.76 13.79 -25.04
C SER A 589 -41.55 12.51 -25.32
N HIS A 590 -42.24 11.94 -24.33
CA HIS A 590 -43.16 10.82 -24.47
C HIS A 590 -44.51 11.17 -23.81
N PRO A 591 -45.36 12.00 -24.42
CA PRO A 591 -46.75 12.04 -24.03
C PRO A 591 -47.31 10.64 -24.27
N SER A 592 -47.88 10.05 -23.22
CA SER A 592 -48.60 8.80 -23.25
C SER A 592 -49.59 8.78 -24.42
N HIS A 593 -49.29 7.98 -25.44
CA HIS A 593 -50.24 7.53 -26.46
C HIS A 593 -51.19 6.50 -25.82
N CYS A 594 -51.91 6.91 -24.79
CA CYS A 594 -52.94 6.12 -24.14
C CYS A 594 -54.12 7.05 -23.85
N ASP A 595 -54.71 7.56 -24.92
CA ASP A 595 -56.08 8.06 -25.02
C ASP A 595 -56.38 8.22 -26.52
N GLN A 596 -56.50 7.09 -27.22
CA GLN A 596 -57.29 6.89 -28.44
C GLN A 596 -57.07 5.46 -28.97
N GLN A 597 -57.86 4.52 -28.44
CA GLN A 597 -58.59 3.42 -29.09
C GLN A 597 -58.77 2.24 -28.15
#